data_AF-A0A132N8Y6-F1
#
_entry.id   AF-A0A132N8Y6-F1
#
_cell.length_a   1.000
_cell.length_b   1.000
_cell.length_c   1.000
_cell.angle_alpha   90.00
_cell.angle_beta   90.00
_cell.angle_gamma   90.00
#
_symmetry.space_group_name_H-M   'P 1'
#
loop_
_entity.id
_entity.type
_entity.pdbx_description
1 polymer ?
#
loop_
_entity_poly.entity_id
_entity_poly.type
_entity_poly.pdbx_seq_one_letter_code
_entity_poly.pdbx_strand_id
1 'polypeptide(L)'
;MGIVVEPRGAVLRGRLWPGGDAPVIDDGVVVVDAEGRVAALGPARELDVPPDLPWYGNRACWVGPGLVDAHVHLAFGSAREALLGGVVAVRDLGAPLTDALRWRTPDTAPPPGYPVVAVAGPILTAPGGYPGNSWGANGFAR
;
A
#
# COMPACT_ATOMS: atom_id res chain seq x y z
N MET A 1 -5.82 21.21 -19.86
CA MET A 1 -6.94 20.43 -19.27
C MET A 1 -6.83 20.65 -17.77
N GLY A 2 -7.78 21.36 -17.15
CA GLY A 2 -7.70 21.66 -15.71
C GLY A 2 -7.85 20.39 -14.88
N ILE A 3 -7.09 20.27 -13.80
CA ILE A 3 -7.24 19.19 -12.84
C ILE A 3 -8.50 19.50 -12.04
N VAL A 4 -9.48 18.61 -12.03
CA VAL A 4 -10.64 18.73 -11.15
C VAL A 4 -10.22 18.13 -9.81
N VAL A 5 -10.11 18.95 -8.77
CA VAL A 5 -9.85 18.48 -7.40
C VAL A 5 -10.93 19.03 -6.50
N GLU A 6 -11.68 18.13 -5.88
CA GLU A 6 -12.76 18.43 -4.93
C GLU A 6 -12.19 18.94 -3.59
N PRO A 7 -12.97 19.65 -2.75
CA PRO A 7 -12.48 20.42 -1.60
C PRO A 7 -11.94 19.60 -0.40
N ARG A 8 -11.50 18.36 -0.62
CA ARG A 8 -10.88 17.47 0.38
C ARG A 8 -9.71 16.65 -0.14
N GLY A 9 -9.13 17.01 -1.28
CA GLY A 9 -7.89 16.40 -1.78
C GLY A 9 -6.64 16.80 -0.99
N ALA A 10 -5.47 16.41 -1.49
CA ALA A 10 -4.16 16.77 -0.93
C ALA A 10 -3.09 16.84 -2.01
N VAL A 11 -1.98 17.50 -1.68
CA VAL A 11 -0.81 17.61 -2.57
C VAL A 11 0.40 17.03 -1.86
N LEU A 12 1.08 16.08 -2.50
CA LEU A 12 2.37 15.56 -2.05
C LEU A 12 3.47 16.18 -2.91
N ARG A 13 4.53 16.72 -2.30
CA ARG A 13 5.66 17.35 -3.01
C ARG A 13 6.99 16.72 -2.63
N GLY A 14 7.84 16.49 -3.63
CA GLY A 14 9.23 16.09 -3.42
C GLY A 14 9.95 15.72 -4.71
N ARG A 15 11.04 14.97 -4.59
CA ARG A 15 11.61 14.22 -5.70
C ARG A 15 10.67 13.08 -6.02
N LEU A 16 9.90 13.26 -7.09
CA LEU A 16 8.84 12.35 -7.47
C LEU A 16 9.38 11.26 -8.38
N TRP A 17 9.29 10.01 -7.94
CA TRP A 17 9.45 8.84 -8.79
C TRP A 17 8.07 8.21 -9.05
N PRO A 18 7.52 8.31 -10.27
CA PRO A 18 6.20 7.73 -10.56
C PRO A 18 6.14 6.20 -10.48
N GLY A 19 7.30 5.51 -10.47
CA GLY A 19 7.41 4.05 -10.48
C GLY A 19 7.98 3.51 -11.79
N GLY A 20 8.43 2.25 -11.75
CA GLY A 20 9.07 1.58 -12.90
C GLY A 20 10.26 2.35 -13.45
N ASP A 21 10.39 2.38 -14.77
CA ASP A 21 11.49 3.07 -15.48
C ASP A 21 11.21 4.56 -15.73
N ALA A 22 10.16 5.13 -15.13
CA ALA A 22 9.84 6.54 -15.28
C ALA A 22 10.96 7.43 -14.69
N PRO A 23 11.37 8.50 -15.38
CA PRO A 23 12.38 9.40 -14.86
C PRO A 23 11.90 10.11 -13.59
N VAL A 24 12.84 10.38 -12.68
CA VAL A 24 12.58 11.15 -11.46
C VAL A 24 12.37 12.63 -11.80
N ILE A 25 11.38 13.24 -11.17
CA ILE A 25 11.09 14.68 -11.27
C ILE A 25 11.59 15.35 -9.98
N ASP A 26 12.65 16.16 -10.06
CA ASP A 26 13.34 16.74 -8.89
C ASP A 26 12.47 17.65 -8.01
N ASP A 27 11.48 18.30 -8.59
CA ASP A 27 10.47 19.12 -7.89
C ASP A 27 9.08 18.76 -8.41
N GLY A 28 8.69 17.52 -8.14
CA GLY A 28 7.43 16.94 -8.56
C GLY A 28 6.35 17.08 -7.51
N VAL A 29 5.10 17.04 -7.98
CA VAL A 29 3.92 16.96 -7.13
C VAL A 29 3.01 15.83 -7.60
N VAL A 30 2.28 15.26 -6.64
CA VAL A 30 1.14 14.37 -6.86
C VAL A 30 -0.07 15.03 -6.22
N VAL A 31 -1.14 15.19 -6.99
CA VAL A 31 -2.43 15.68 -6.50
C VAL A 31 -3.35 14.49 -6.29
N VAL A 32 -3.85 14.35 -5.08
CA VAL A 32 -4.77 13.29 -4.65
C VAL A 32 -6.15 13.91 -4.45
N ASP A 33 -7.19 13.30 -5.03
CA ASP A 33 -8.58 13.76 -4.85
C ASP A 33 -9.19 13.33 -3.51
N ALA A 34 -10.45 13.72 -3.27
CA ALA A 34 -11.17 13.42 -2.03
C ALA A 34 -11.45 11.92 -1.85
N GLU A 35 -11.45 11.15 -2.95
CA GLU A 35 -11.62 9.70 -2.98
C GLU A 35 -10.30 8.95 -2.78
N GLY A 36 -9.18 9.66 -2.63
CA GLY A 36 -7.86 9.08 -2.42
C GLY A 36 -7.18 8.58 -3.70
N ARG A 37 -7.62 9.03 -4.88
CA ARG A 37 -7.05 8.67 -6.18
C ARG A 37 -6.09 9.75 -6.65
N VAL A 38 -5.12 9.36 -7.48
CA VAL A 38 -4.22 10.31 -8.14
C VAL A 38 -4.99 11.03 -9.24
N ALA A 39 -5.24 12.33 -9.04
CA ALA A 39 -5.88 13.21 -10.02
C ALA A 39 -4.88 13.73 -11.06
N ALA A 40 -3.64 14.01 -10.63
CA ALA A 40 -2.56 14.44 -11.51
C ALA A 40 -1.19 14.24 -10.85
N LEU A 41 -0.13 14.19 -11.68
CA LEU A 41 1.26 14.23 -11.23
C LEU A 41 2.16 14.90 -12.27
N GLY A 42 3.26 15.49 -11.85
CA GLY A 42 4.17 16.21 -12.74
C GLY A 42 5.05 17.23 -12.02
N PRO A 43 5.84 18.04 -12.76
CA PRO A 43 6.62 19.12 -12.18
C PRO A 43 5.71 20.14 -11.49
N ALA A 44 6.07 20.58 -10.28
CA ALA A 44 5.29 21.51 -9.48
C ALA A 44 4.92 22.81 -10.22
N ARG A 45 5.82 23.27 -11.10
CA ARG A 45 5.66 24.50 -11.90
C ARG A 45 4.72 24.35 -13.11
N GLU A 46 4.33 23.12 -13.45
CA GLU A 46 3.55 22.81 -14.66
C GLU A 46 2.10 22.41 -14.32
N LEU A 47 1.79 22.20 -13.03
CA LEU A 47 0.46 21.82 -12.58
C LEU A 47 -0.26 23.00 -11.95
N ASP A 48 -1.49 23.24 -12.40
CA ASP A 48 -2.40 24.22 -11.82
C ASP A 48 -3.14 23.57 -10.65
N VAL A 49 -2.56 23.73 -9.45
CA VAL A 49 -3.05 23.10 -8.22
C VAL A 49 -3.95 24.10 -7.49
N PRO A 50 -5.18 23.72 -7.10
CA PRO A 50 -6.05 24.59 -6.32
C PRO A 50 -5.34 25.09 -5.04
N PRO A 51 -5.39 26.41 -4.75
CA PRO A 51 -4.57 27.02 -3.70
C PRO A 51 -4.99 26.64 -2.27
N ASP A 52 -6.17 26.04 -2.10
CA ASP A 52 -6.77 25.65 -0.84
C ASP A 52 -6.41 24.22 -0.40
N LEU A 53 -5.79 23.41 -1.26
CA LEU A 53 -5.41 22.04 -0.91
C LEU A 53 -4.23 22.03 0.08
N PRO A 54 -4.24 21.15 1.10
CA PRO A 54 -3.11 20.98 1.99
C PRO A 54 -1.92 20.35 1.25
N TRP A 55 -0.73 20.93 1.48
CA TRP A 55 0.54 20.43 0.94
C TRP A 55 1.30 19.65 2.01
N TYR A 56 1.85 18.50 1.61
CA TYR A 56 2.71 17.66 2.43
C TYR A 56 4.06 17.42 1.73
N GLY A 57 5.14 17.48 2.51
CA GLY A 57 6.50 17.30 2.00
C GLY A 57 7.11 18.56 1.39
N ASN A 58 8.33 18.41 0.88
CA ASN A 58 9.11 19.46 0.21
C ASN A 58 10.16 18.81 -0.69
N ARG A 59 10.97 19.62 -1.39
CA ARG A 59 11.99 19.15 -2.35
C ARG A 59 13.09 18.23 -1.78
N ALA A 60 13.23 18.17 -0.45
CA ALA A 60 14.14 17.24 0.22
C ALA A 60 13.50 15.87 0.47
N CYS A 61 12.18 15.75 0.37
CA CYS A 61 11.45 14.48 0.48
C CYS A 61 11.49 13.69 -0.83
N TRP A 62 11.31 12.37 -0.73
CA TRP A 62 10.96 11.51 -1.85
C TRP A 62 9.46 11.25 -1.85
N VAL A 63 8.86 11.25 -3.04
CA VAL A 63 7.48 10.83 -3.26
C VAL A 63 7.49 9.73 -4.30
N GLY A 64 6.81 8.62 -4.03
CA GLY A 64 6.70 7.51 -4.96
C GLY A 64 5.50 6.62 -4.63
N PRO A 65 5.34 5.49 -5.35
CA PRO A 65 4.27 4.55 -5.07
C PRO A 65 4.34 4.05 -3.62
N GLY A 66 3.17 3.80 -3.03
CA GLY A 66 3.11 3.09 -1.76
C GLY A 66 3.72 1.70 -1.89
N LEU A 67 4.45 1.27 -0.86
CA LEU A 67 5.13 -0.03 -0.87
C LEU A 67 4.12 -1.16 -0.66
N VAL A 68 4.30 -2.25 -1.40
CA VAL A 68 3.50 -3.47 -1.29
C VAL A 68 4.42 -4.63 -0.91
N ASP A 69 4.13 -5.29 0.21
CA ASP A 69 4.83 -6.51 0.60
C ASP A 69 4.05 -7.73 0.12
N ALA A 70 4.62 -8.43 -0.87
CA ALA A 70 3.96 -9.56 -1.52
C ALA A 70 4.05 -10.88 -0.74
N HIS A 71 4.81 -10.93 0.36
CA HIS A 71 5.02 -12.15 1.12
C HIS A 71 5.18 -11.86 2.62
N VAL A 72 4.05 -11.85 3.34
CA VAL A 72 4.05 -11.76 4.80
C VAL A 72 3.42 -12.99 5.45
N HIS A 73 3.65 -13.13 6.76
CA HIS A 73 2.92 -14.04 7.64
C HIS A 73 2.38 -13.26 8.83
N LEU A 74 1.13 -12.82 8.73
CA LEU A 74 0.47 -11.94 9.72
C LEU A 74 0.24 -12.62 11.06
N ALA A 75 0.25 -13.95 11.11
CA ALA A 75 0.18 -14.69 12.38
C ALA A 75 1.37 -14.40 13.31
N PHE A 76 2.48 -13.91 12.77
CA PHE A 76 3.71 -13.58 13.50
C PHE A 76 4.07 -12.10 13.40
N GLY A 77 3.13 -11.27 12.94
CA GLY A 77 3.35 -9.84 12.72
C GLY A 77 2.08 -9.04 12.84
N SER A 78 2.13 -7.78 12.37
CA SER A 78 1.00 -6.87 12.46
C SER A 78 0.84 -6.10 11.16
N ALA A 79 -0.35 -6.22 10.56
CA ALA A 79 -0.72 -5.42 9.40
C ALA A 79 -0.64 -3.92 9.71
N ARG A 80 -1.01 -3.51 10.93
CA ARG A 80 -0.93 -2.11 11.34
C ARG A 80 0.52 -1.61 11.42
N GLU A 81 1.43 -2.43 11.93
CA GLU A 81 2.86 -2.07 11.98
C GLU A 81 3.46 -1.97 10.58
N ALA A 82 3.04 -2.84 9.65
CA ALA A 82 3.43 -2.75 8.25
C ALA A 82 3.05 -1.37 7.66
N LEU A 83 1.82 -0.90 7.90
CA LEU A 83 1.39 0.43 7.45
C LEU A 83 2.21 1.55 8.10
N LEU A 84 2.47 1.48 9.41
CA LEU A 84 3.30 2.47 10.10
C LEU A 84 4.74 2.50 9.59
N GLY A 85 5.24 1.37 9.06
CA GLY A 85 6.52 1.26 8.37
C GLY A 85 6.50 1.73 6.90
N GLY A 86 5.35 2.14 6.37
CA GLY A 86 5.19 2.62 5.00
C GLY A 86 4.71 1.58 3.97
N VAL A 87 4.36 0.36 4.40
CA VAL A 87 3.80 -0.69 3.55
C VAL A 87 2.27 -0.55 3.52
N VAL A 88 1.74 -0.08 2.40
CA VAL A 88 0.32 0.26 2.25
C VAL A 88 -0.55 -0.94 1.85
N ALA A 89 0.07 -2.04 1.41
CA ALA A 89 -0.62 -3.29 1.13
C ALA A 89 0.28 -4.50 1.41
N VAL A 90 -0.32 -5.59 1.88
CA VAL A 90 0.37 -6.85 2.19
C VAL A 90 -0.38 -8.05 1.65
N ARG A 91 0.36 -9.11 1.35
CA ARG A 91 -0.21 -10.43 1.00
C ARG A 91 0.25 -11.51 1.97
N ASP A 92 -0.67 -12.01 2.78
CA ASP A 92 -0.43 -13.16 3.65
C ASP A 92 -0.47 -14.46 2.84
N LEU A 93 0.58 -15.28 2.96
CA LEU A 93 0.75 -16.50 2.18
C LEU A 93 0.69 -17.79 2.99
N GLY A 94 0.20 -17.74 4.24
CA GLY A 94 0.11 -18.96 5.04
C GLY A 94 -0.43 -18.69 6.43
N ALA A 95 -1.71 -19.00 6.61
CA ALA A 95 -2.42 -18.94 7.88
C ALA A 95 -3.63 -19.87 7.90
N PRO A 96 -4.14 -20.28 9.07
CA PRO A 96 -5.42 -20.97 9.15
C PRO A 96 -6.51 -20.14 8.48
N LEU A 97 -7.43 -20.80 7.74
CA LEU A 97 -8.42 -20.11 6.91
C LEU A 97 -9.27 -19.11 7.72
N THR A 98 -9.64 -19.47 8.94
CA THR A 98 -10.43 -18.59 9.83
C THR A 98 -9.69 -17.29 10.15
N ASP A 99 -8.38 -17.35 10.40
CA ASP A 99 -7.57 -16.16 10.71
C ASP A 99 -7.34 -15.32 9.45
N ALA A 100 -6.99 -15.97 8.34
CA ALA A 100 -6.84 -15.33 7.05
C ALA A 100 -8.08 -14.52 6.66
N LEU A 101 -9.28 -15.09 6.81
CA LEU A 101 -10.54 -14.39 6.50
C LEU A 101 -10.84 -13.23 7.45
N ARG A 102 -10.33 -13.24 8.69
CA ARG A 102 -10.45 -12.11 9.61
C ARG A 102 -9.57 -10.93 9.21
N TRP A 103 -8.40 -11.19 8.62
CA TRP A 103 -7.48 -10.13 8.21
C TRP A 103 -7.79 -9.57 6.82
N ARG A 104 -8.41 -10.37 5.94
CA ARG A 104 -8.71 -9.96 4.57
C ARG A 104 -9.48 -8.64 4.54
N THR A 105 -8.96 -7.69 3.78
CA THR A 105 -9.63 -6.42 3.48
C THR A 105 -10.81 -6.67 2.54
N PRO A 106 -11.98 -6.03 2.75
CA PRO A 106 -13.09 -6.10 1.80
C PRO A 106 -12.70 -5.47 0.46
N ASP A 107 -13.45 -5.80 -0.60
CA ASP A 107 -13.16 -5.34 -1.96
C ASP A 107 -13.38 -3.82 -2.18
N THR A 108 -13.75 -3.09 -1.13
CA THR A 108 -13.95 -1.63 -1.13
C THR A 108 -12.68 -0.88 -0.71
N ALA A 109 -12.37 -0.87 0.59
CA ALA A 109 -11.23 -0.19 1.17
C ALA A 109 -10.86 -0.82 2.52
N PRO A 110 -9.58 -0.77 2.92
CA PRO A 110 -9.19 -1.20 4.25
C PRO A 110 -9.78 -0.26 5.32
N PRO A 111 -9.98 -0.75 6.56
CA PRO A 111 -10.31 0.11 7.69
C PRO A 111 -9.25 1.22 7.86
N PRO A 112 -9.64 2.42 8.34
CA PRO A 112 -8.68 3.47 8.64
C PRO A 112 -7.54 2.99 9.55
N GLY A 113 -6.31 3.29 9.16
CA GLY A 113 -5.11 2.89 9.90
C GLY A 113 -4.65 1.45 9.68
N TYR A 114 -5.17 0.76 8.67
CA TYR A 114 -4.71 -0.55 8.21
C TYR A 114 -4.31 -0.54 6.73
N PRO A 115 -3.33 -1.36 6.31
CA PRO A 115 -3.02 -1.54 4.91
C PRO A 115 -4.09 -2.39 4.23
N VAL A 116 -4.08 -2.43 2.90
CA VAL A 116 -4.84 -3.44 2.15
C VAL A 116 -4.24 -4.82 2.44
N VAL A 117 -5.07 -5.79 2.83
CA VAL A 117 -4.65 -7.15 3.12
C VAL A 117 -5.29 -8.13 2.15
N ALA A 118 -4.47 -8.78 1.33
CA ALA A 118 -4.83 -9.98 0.58
C ALA A 118 -4.34 -11.22 1.32
N VAL A 119 -5.03 -12.35 1.19
CA VAL A 119 -4.70 -13.59 1.89
C VAL A 119 -4.79 -14.80 0.97
N ALA A 120 -3.90 -15.78 1.17
CA ALA A 120 -3.95 -17.08 0.49
C ALA A 120 -4.69 -18.15 1.32
N GLY A 121 -4.70 -18.03 2.65
CA GLY A 121 -5.15 -19.10 3.54
C GLY A 121 -4.05 -20.14 3.79
N PRO A 122 -4.43 -21.39 4.15
CA PRO A 122 -3.45 -22.43 4.46
C PRO A 122 -2.61 -22.82 3.24
N ILE A 123 -1.33 -23.11 3.46
CA ILE A 123 -0.43 -23.62 2.41
C ILE A 123 -0.92 -25.00 1.96
N LEU A 124 -1.24 -25.12 0.68
CA LEU A 124 -1.58 -26.41 0.05
C LEU A 124 -0.31 -27.17 -0.30
N THR A 125 -0.23 -28.42 0.15
CA THR A 125 0.93 -29.28 -0.03
C THR A 125 0.52 -30.76 -0.09
N ALA A 126 1.41 -31.62 -0.56
CA ALA A 126 1.19 -33.06 -0.53
C ALA A 126 1.08 -33.59 0.92
N PRO A 127 0.47 -34.76 1.16
CA PRO A 127 0.50 -35.40 2.46
C PRO A 127 1.94 -35.57 2.96
N GLY A 128 2.23 -35.10 4.18
CA GLY A 128 3.60 -35.07 4.71
C GLY A 128 4.55 -34.11 3.96
N GLY A 129 4.02 -33.13 3.23
CA GLY A 129 4.79 -32.05 2.60
C GLY A 129 5.00 -30.86 3.53
N TYR A 130 5.70 -29.83 3.02
CA TYR A 130 5.92 -28.58 3.75
C TYR A 130 4.63 -27.80 4.01
N PRO A 131 4.41 -27.20 5.20
CA PRO A 131 5.34 -27.17 6.35
C PRO A 131 5.15 -28.36 7.32
N GLY A 132 4.22 -29.27 7.04
CA GLY A 132 3.87 -30.42 7.89
C GLY A 132 5.02 -31.39 8.20
N ASN A 133 6.03 -31.44 7.35
CA ASN A 133 7.24 -32.26 7.52
C ASN A 133 8.38 -31.58 8.25
N SER A 134 8.21 -30.34 8.68
CA SER A 134 9.25 -29.55 9.32
C SER A 134 8.71 -28.84 10.56
N TRP A 135 8.37 -27.56 10.43
CA TRP A 135 8.04 -26.70 11.57
C TRP A 135 6.54 -26.43 11.72
N GLY A 136 5.70 -26.97 10.86
CA GLY A 136 4.28 -26.64 10.81
C GLY A 136 3.35 -27.84 10.78
N ALA A 137 2.06 -27.56 10.66
CA ALA A 137 1.03 -28.51 10.30
C ALA A 137 -0.19 -27.79 9.72
N ASN A 138 -1.04 -28.55 9.01
CA ASN A 138 -2.29 -28.04 8.44
C ASN A 138 -2.09 -26.78 7.57
N GLY A 139 -0.96 -26.71 6.84
CA GLY A 139 -0.65 -25.57 5.98
C GLY A 139 -0.20 -24.30 6.72
N PHE A 140 0.20 -24.40 7.99
CA PHE A 140 0.60 -23.27 8.82
C PHE A 140 1.72 -23.66 9.83
N ALA A 141 2.32 -22.69 10.52
CA ALA A 141 3.29 -22.97 11.58
C ALA A 141 2.66 -23.58 12.82
N ARG A 142 3.46 -24.28 13.62
CA ARG A 142 3.10 -24.75 14.95
C ARG A 142 3.81 -23.93 16.03
#